data_AF-A0AAX1XG38-F1
#
_entry.id   AF-A0AAX1XG38-F1
#
_cell.length_a   1.000
_cell.length_b   1.000
_cell.length_c   1.000
_cell.angle_alpha   90.00
_cell.angle_beta   90.00
_cell.angle_gamma   90.00
#
_symmetry.space_group_name_H-M   'P 1'
#
loop_
_entity.id
_entity.type
_entity.pdbx_description
1 polymer ?
#
loop_
_entity_poly.entity_id
_entity_poly.type
_entity_poly.pdbx_seq_one_letter_code
_entity_poly.pdbx_strand_id
1 'polypeptide(L)'
;MSENSGLESKIKGLVKAANCKTSWKKRLSALQEIKSIDCRERQDVVIRLALHDKVYKVKEEAFRIAQSLGFTKNGQPIKLGRKNIGYKPKDFTKVFQRIKREKKMDEFDLSLFREHFEVVAPEMFDVMLYEKGKKFDAWLENSFQTLPKPKAG
;
A
#
# COMPACT_ATOMS: atom_id res chain seq x y z
N MET A 1 -29.83 -21.63 -8.95
CA MET A 1 -28.45 -21.96 -8.54
C MET A 1 -27.38 -21.03 -9.15
N SER A 2 -27.72 -20.08 -10.04
CA SER A 2 -26.76 -19.21 -10.74
C SER A 2 -26.43 -17.89 -10.02
N GLU A 3 -27.33 -17.33 -9.23
CA GLU A 3 -27.13 -16.02 -8.60
C GLU A 3 -26.14 -16.08 -7.42
N ASN A 4 -26.14 -17.19 -6.68
CA ASN A 4 -25.26 -17.36 -5.52
C ASN A 4 -23.78 -17.51 -5.91
N SER A 5 -23.50 -18.18 -7.04
CA SER A 5 -22.13 -18.36 -7.53
C SER A 5 -21.51 -17.07 -8.07
N GLY A 6 -22.34 -16.19 -8.66
CA GLY A 6 -21.91 -14.86 -9.13
C GLY A 6 -21.49 -13.95 -7.98
N LEU A 7 -22.27 -13.92 -6.89
CA LEU A 7 -21.96 -13.13 -5.71
C LEU A 7 -20.70 -13.63 -4.99
N GLU A 8 -20.56 -14.95 -4.82
CA GLU A 8 -19.34 -15.55 -4.24
C GLU A 8 -18.09 -15.22 -5.05
N SER A 9 -18.16 -15.30 -6.38
CA SER A 9 -17.05 -14.93 -7.26
C SER A 9 -16.67 -13.45 -7.11
N LYS A 10 -17.68 -12.58 -7.02
CA LYS A 10 -17.48 -11.14 -6.76
C LYS A 10 -16.78 -10.90 -5.43
N ILE A 11 -17.25 -11.52 -4.34
CA ILE A 11 -16.63 -11.39 -3.01
C ILE A 11 -15.17 -11.84 -3.04
N LYS A 12 -14.87 -12.99 -3.66
CA LYS A 12 -13.48 -13.48 -3.83
C LYS A 12 -12.61 -12.48 -4.59
N GLY A 13 -13.15 -11.87 -5.65
CA GLY A 13 -12.48 -10.80 -6.40
C GLY A 13 -12.17 -9.57 -5.53
N LEU A 14 -13.13 -9.12 -4.73
CA LEU A 14 -12.97 -7.98 -3.81
C LEU A 14 -11.95 -8.27 -2.71
N VAL A 15 -11.98 -9.45 -2.11
CA VAL A 15 -10.98 -9.89 -1.12
C VAL A 15 -9.59 -9.90 -1.74
N LYS A 16 -9.44 -10.44 -2.97
CA LYS A 16 -8.17 -10.43 -3.69
C LYS A 16 -7.68 -9.00 -3.97
N ALA A 17 -8.57 -8.10 -4.38
CA ALA A 17 -8.22 -6.70 -4.62
C ALA A 17 -7.83 -5.97 -3.31
N ALA A 18 -8.54 -6.22 -2.21
CA ALA A 18 -8.19 -5.73 -0.88
C ALA A 18 -6.85 -6.28 -0.35
N ASN A 19 -6.43 -7.47 -0.80
CA ASN A 19 -5.14 -8.08 -0.49
C ASN A 19 -3.99 -7.54 -1.35
N CYS A 20 -4.27 -6.74 -2.38
CA CYS A 20 -3.26 -6.25 -3.31
C CYS A 20 -2.34 -5.21 -2.64
N LYS A 21 -1.17 -5.65 -2.16
CA LYS A 21 -0.18 -4.79 -1.50
C LYS A 21 0.50 -3.77 -2.44
N THR A 22 0.34 -3.94 -3.74
CA THR A 22 1.03 -3.13 -4.76
C THR A 22 0.12 -2.06 -5.39
N SER A 23 -1.12 -1.92 -4.90
CA SER A 23 -2.03 -0.88 -5.38
C SER A 23 -3.03 -0.46 -4.31
N TRP A 24 -2.77 0.66 -3.64
CA TRP A 24 -3.66 1.24 -2.65
C TRP A 24 -4.99 1.66 -3.25
N LYS A 25 -5.00 2.03 -4.54
CA LYS A 25 -6.23 2.33 -5.29
C LYS A 25 -7.11 1.09 -5.42
N LYS A 26 -6.54 -0.09 -5.73
CA LYS A 26 -7.30 -1.35 -5.77
C LYS A 26 -7.86 -1.70 -4.40
N ARG A 27 -7.06 -1.56 -3.33
CA ARG A 27 -7.54 -1.80 -1.96
C ARG A 27 -8.67 -0.85 -1.57
N LEU A 28 -8.56 0.44 -1.94
CA LEU A 28 -9.59 1.44 -1.67
C LEU A 28 -10.88 1.18 -2.46
N SER A 29 -10.77 0.83 -3.75
CA SER A 29 -11.94 0.45 -4.57
C SER A 29 -12.65 -0.76 -3.97
N ALA A 30 -11.88 -1.79 -3.60
CA ALA A 30 -12.42 -2.98 -2.98
C ALA A 30 -13.18 -2.68 -1.68
N LEU A 31 -12.68 -1.76 -0.84
CA LEU A 31 -13.39 -1.29 0.35
C LEU A 31 -14.72 -0.61 0.02
N GLN A 32 -14.74 0.25 -1.00
CA GLN A 32 -15.96 0.96 -1.41
C GLN A 32 -17.03 0.02 -1.96
N GLU A 33 -16.61 -1.04 -2.64
CA GLU A 33 -17.53 -2.02 -3.22
C GLU A 33 -17.99 -3.06 -2.19
N ILE A 34 -17.09 -3.55 -1.31
CA ILE A 34 -17.44 -4.60 -0.34
C ILE A 34 -18.28 -4.07 0.83
N LYS A 35 -18.27 -2.76 1.11
CA LYS A 35 -19.01 -2.20 2.27
C LYS A 35 -20.51 -2.49 2.23
N SER A 36 -21.11 -2.57 1.04
CA SER A 36 -22.55 -2.81 0.85
C SER A 36 -22.93 -4.30 0.81
N ILE A 37 -21.95 -5.22 0.79
CA ILE A 37 -22.19 -6.66 0.73
C ILE A 37 -22.13 -7.21 2.16
N ASP A 38 -23.25 -7.72 2.67
CA ASP A 38 -23.26 -8.35 3.98
C ASP A 38 -22.64 -9.74 3.93
N CYS A 39 -21.35 -9.82 4.29
CA CYS A 39 -20.61 -11.08 4.37
C CYS A 39 -19.52 -11.02 5.43
N ARG A 40 -19.04 -12.19 5.85
CA ARG A 40 -17.96 -12.32 6.83
C ARG A 40 -16.65 -11.73 6.31
N GLU A 41 -16.37 -11.93 5.02
CA GLU A 41 -15.18 -11.42 4.35
C GLU A 41 -15.11 -9.90 4.38
N ARG A 42 -16.26 -9.20 4.32
CA ARG A 42 -16.33 -7.75 4.49
C ARG A 42 -15.73 -7.35 5.83
N GLN A 43 -16.18 -7.98 6.92
CA GLN A 43 -15.68 -7.67 8.25
C GLN A 43 -14.17 -7.93 8.31
N ASP A 44 -13.71 -9.10 7.90
CA ASP A 44 -12.28 -9.45 7.95
C ASP A 44 -11.40 -8.48 7.15
N VAL A 45 -11.82 -8.13 5.92
CA VAL A 45 -11.12 -7.16 5.06
C VAL A 45 -11.07 -5.78 5.73
N VAL A 46 -12.21 -5.27 6.17
CA VAL A 46 -12.33 -3.93 6.75
C VAL A 46 -11.50 -3.81 8.03
N ILE A 47 -11.63 -4.76 8.96
CA ILE A 47 -10.90 -4.76 10.23
C ILE A 47 -9.39 -4.79 9.97
N ARG A 48 -8.93 -5.69 9.09
CA ARG A 48 -7.50 -5.83 8.81
C ARG A 48 -6.93 -4.56 8.18
N LEU A 49 -7.60 -3.97 7.19
CA LEU A 49 -7.12 -2.75 6.54
C LEU A 49 -7.12 -1.55 7.51
N ALA A 50 -8.15 -1.41 8.36
CA ALA A 50 -8.23 -0.37 9.38
C ALA A 50 -7.09 -0.43 10.41
N LEU A 51 -6.54 -1.62 10.66
CA LEU A 51 -5.48 -1.83 11.65
C LEU A 51 -4.08 -1.79 11.04
N HIS A 52 -3.91 -2.36 9.85
CA HIS A 52 -2.59 -2.77 9.35
C HIS A 52 -2.21 -2.19 7.99
N ASP A 53 -3.09 -1.48 7.27
CA ASP A 53 -2.68 -0.86 6.00
C ASP A 53 -1.60 0.21 6.22
N LYS A 54 -0.56 0.17 5.40
CA LYS A 54 0.55 1.14 5.41
C LYS A 54 0.15 2.48 4.79
N VAL A 55 -0.85 2.47 3.91
CA VAL A 55 -1.41 3.66 3.28
C VAL A 55 -2.53 4.22 4.15
N TYR A 56 -2.26 5.37 4.76
CA TYR A 56 -3.13 5.94 5.78
C TYR A 56 -4.55 6.22 5.28
N LYS A 57 -4.72 6.63 4.02
CA LYS A 57 -6.06 6.81 3.42
C LYS A 57 -6.88 5.53 3.38
N VAL A 58 -6.26 4.40 3.06
CA VAL A 58 -6.96 3.09 3.05
C VAL A 58 -7.34 2.71 4.48
N LYS A 59 -6.44 2.98 5.43
CA LYS A 59 -6.66 2.75 6.86
C LYS A 59 -7.83 3.58 7.40
N GLU A 60 -7.87 4.88 7.10
CA GLU A 60 -8.95 5.78 7.51
C GLU A 60 -10.30 5.37 6.94
N GLU A 61 -10.34 5.03 5.65
CA GLU A 61 -11.59 4.63 5.01
C GLU A 61 -12.12 3.31 5.59
N ALA A 62 -11.25 2.31 5.75
CA ALA A 62 -11.61 1.06 6.39
C ALA A 62 -12.08 1.29 7.84
N PHE A 63 -11.43 2.20 8.57
CA PHE A 63 -11.84 2.57 9.92
C PHE A 63 -13.23 3.20 9.97
N ARG A 64 -13.55 4.12 9.05
CA ARG A 64 -14.89 4.72 8.96
C ARG A 64 -15.96 3.68 8.68
N ILE A 65 -15.70 2.75 7.75
CA ILE A 65 -16.60 1.64 7.43
C ILE A 65 -16.80 0.75 8.66
N ALA A 66 -15.72 0.41 9.38
CA ALA A 66 -15.80 -0.36 10.62
C ALA A 66 -16.67 0.33 11.67
N GLN A 67 -16.51 1.64 11.86
CA GLN A 67 -17.33 2.41 12.79
C GLN A 67 -18.80 2.44 12.39
N SER A 68 -19.10 2.71 11.11
CA SER A 68 -20.49 2.76 10.63
C SER A 68 -21.22 1.42 10.75
N LEU A 69 -20.48 0.30 10.65
CA LEU A 69 -21.04 -1.05 10.72
C LEU A 69 -20.90 -1.68 12.11
N GLY A 70 -20.37 -0.96 13.11
CA GLY A 70 -20.20 -1.46 14.48
C GLY A 70 -19.20 -2.62 14.61
N PHE A 71 -18.21 -2.71 13.72
CA PHE A 71 -17.23 -3.79 13.77
C PHE A 71 -16.28 -3.69 14.96
N THR A 72 -16.08 -4.82 15.62
CA THR A 72 -15.18 -4.96 16.77
C THR A 72 -14.09 -5.97 16.50
N LYS A 73 -12.96 -5.83 17.19
CA LYS A 73 -11.89 -6.83 17.24
C LYS A 73 -11.69 -7.25 18.69
N ASN A 74 -11.80 -8.56 18.97
CA ASN A 74 -11.72 -9.11 20.32
C ASN A 74 -12.70 -8.45 21.30
N GLY A 75 -13.93 -8.17 20.85
CA GLY A 75 -14.97 -7.52 21.66
C GLY A 75 -14.75 -6.02 21.93
N GLN A 76 -13.71 -5.42 21.34
CA GLN A 76 -13.40 -3.99 21.51
C GLN A 76 -13.64 -3.22 20.21
N PRO A 77 -14.17 -1.99 20.28
CA PRO A 77 -14.25 -1.11 19.13
C PRO A 77 -12.86 -0.88 18.52
N ILE A 78 -12.81 -0.86 17.20
CA ILE A 78 -11.56 -0.58 16.48
C ILE A 78 -11.15 0.86 16.77
N LYS A 79 -9.85 1.09 16.94
CA LYS A 79 -9.27 2.42 17.13
C LYS A 79 -8.34 2.76 15.96
N LEU A 80 -8.44 3.97 15.45
CA LEU A 80 -7.55 4.46 14.40
C LEU A 80 -6.17 4.73 14.99
N GLY A 81 -5.22 3.83 14.72
CA GLY A 81 -3.83 4.04 15.11
C GLY A 81 -3.15 5.12 14.26
N ARG A 82 -2.08 5.74 14.80
CA ARG A 82 -1.28 6.76 14.11
C ARG A 82 -0.82 6.31 12.71
N LYS A 83 -0.59 7.31 11.85
CA LYS A 83 0.03 7.11 10.54
C LYS A 83 1.39 6.43 10.68
N ASN A 84 1.55 5.31 9.99
CA ASN A 84 2.78 4.54 9.96
C ASN A 84 2.93 3.88 8.58
N ILE A 85 3.92 4.36 7.82
CA ILE A 85 4.19 3.87 6.46
C ILE A 85 4.93 2.52 6.45
N GLY A 86 5.40 2.06 7.62
CA GLY A 86 6.09 0.77 7.77
C GLY A 86 7.53 0.74 7.26
N TYR A 87 8.10 1.88 6.84
CA TYR A 87 9.45 2.00 6.29
C TYR A 87 10.26 3.07 7.02
N LYS A 88 11.55 2.78 7.23
CA LYS A 88 12.55 3.71 7.80
C LYS A 88 13.44 4.27 6.69
N PRO A 89 14.12 5.42 6.91
CA PRO A 89 15.08 6.00 5.94
C PRO A 89 16.06 4.98 5.35
N LYS A 90 16.64 4.13 6.20
CA LYS A 90 17.58 3.07 5.80
C LYS A 90 17.00 2.04 4.82
N ASP A 91 15.70 1.80 4.84
CA ASP A 91 15.06 0.82 3.95
C ASP A 91 15.01 1.38 2.53
N PHE A 92 14.72 2.67 2.37
CA PHE A 92 14.80 3.37 1.09
C PHE A 92 16.23 3.39 0.56
N THR A 93 17.22 3.74 1.39
CA THR A 93 18.63 3.77 0.99
C THR A 93 19.08 2.42 0.42
N LYS A 94 18.71 1.30 1.07
CA LYS A 94 19.05 -0.05 0.60
C LYS A 94 18.45 -0.36 -0.78
N VAL A 95 17.17 -0.05 -0.97
CA VAL A 95 16.48 -0.28 -2.26
C VAL A 95 17.09 0.59 -3.35
N PHE A 96 17.36 1.86 -3.06
CA PHE A 96 17.87 2.82 -4.05
C PHE A 96 19.32 2.54 -4.43
N GLN A 97 20.17 2.13 -3.48
CA GLN A 97 21.51 1.63 -3.79
C GLN A 97 21.47 0.34 -4.63
N ARG A 98 20.50 -0.55 -4.39
CA ARG A 98 20.30 -1.74 -5.21
C ARG A 98 19.95 -1.36 -6.65
N ILE A 99 18.99 -0.46 -6.87
CA ILE A 99 18.60 0.02 -8.21
C ILE A 99 19.78 0.65 -8.93
N LYS A 100 20.51 1.56 -8.24
CA LYS A 100 21.70 2.22 -8.79
C LYS A 100 22.72 1.20 -9.31
N ARG A 101 23.01 0.16 -8.51
CA ARG A 101 23.95 -0.91 -8.86
C ARG A 101 23.45 -1.80 -9.99
N GLU A 102 22.20 -2.27 -9.93
CA GLU A 102 21.61 -3.16 -10.94
C GLU A 102 21.51 -2.48 -12.31
N LYS A 103 21.35 -1.16 -12.34
CA LYS A 103 21.28 -0.36 -13.57
C LYS A 103 22.56 0.32 -13.98
N LYS A 104 23.64 0.16 -13.23
CA LYS A 104 24.91 0.85 -13.47
C LYS A 104 24.67 2.35 -13.71
N MET A 105 23.81 2.92 -12.87
CA MET A 105 23.27 4.25 -13.04
C MET A 105 24.20 5.25 -12.35
N ASP A 106 25.06 5.91 -13.11
CA ASP A 106 25.96 6.93 -12.57
C ASP A 106 25.24 8.28 -12.40
N GLU A 107 24.36 8.63 -13.35
CA GLU A 107 23.49 9.80 -13.34
C GLU A 107 22.02 9.42 -13.15
N PHE A 108 21.22 10.31 -12.57
CA PHE A 108 19.81 10.01 -12.29
C PHE A 108 18.96 10.03 -13.56
N ASP A 109 18.37 8.88 -13.90
CA ASP A 109 17.30 8.76 -14.90
C ASP A 109 15.98 8.46 -14.19
N LEU A 110 15.05 9.42 -14.24
CA LEU A 110 13.76 9.30 -13.57
C LEU A 110 12.95 8.11 -14.06
N SER A 111 12.85 7.87 -15.37
CA SER A 111 12.00 6.80 -15.92
C SER A 111 12.56 5.45 -15.51
N LEU A 112 13.86 5.23 -15.75
CA LEU A 112 14.52 3.98 -15.45
C LEU A 112 14.49 3.67 -13.96
N PHE A 113 14.74 4.67 -13.12
CA PHE A 113 14.74 4.52 -11.67
C PHE A 113 13.33 4.24 -11.13
N ARG A 114 12.32 4.96 -11.64
CA ARG A 114 10.92 4.78 -11.25
C ARG A 114 10.40 3.40 -11.61
N GLU A 115 10.59 2.97 -12.86
CA GLU A 115 10.19 1.65 -13.34
C GLU A 115 10.86 0.55 -12.51
N HIS A 116 12.15 0.69 -12.21
CA HIS A 116 12.85 -0.31 -11.42
C HIS A 116 12.41 -0.30 -9.97
N PHE A 117 12.14 0.86 -9.38
CA PHE A 117 11.63 0.93 -8.02
C PHE A 117 10.29 0.19 -7.88
N GLU A 118 9.40 0.32 -8.87
CA GLU A 118 8.14 -0.43 -8.91
C GLU A 118 8.40 -1.95 -8.95
N VAL A 119 9.40 -2.42 -9.70
CA VAL A 119 9.72 -3.85 -9.79
C VAL A 119 10.41 -4.40 -8.53
N VAL A 120 11.45 -3.73 -8.02
CA VAL A 120 12.24 -4.27 -6.89
C VAL A 120 11.57 -4.10 -5.54
N ALA A 121 10.68 -3.12 -5.37
CA ALA A 121 10.01 -2.86 -4.11
C ALA A 121 8.56 -2.36 -4.31
N PRO A 122 7.67 -3.15 -4.93
CA PRO A 122 6.35 -2.71 -5.39
C PRO A 122 5.43 -2.22 -4.27
N GLU A 123 5.48 -2.83 -3.08
CA GLU A 123 4.69 -2.36 -1.93
C GLU A 123 5.24 -1.03 -1.37
N MET A 124 6.56 -0.84 -1.39
CA MET A 124 7.17 0.41 -0.97
C MET A 124 6.84 1.51 -1.98
N PHE A 125 6.91 1.20 -3.27
CA PHE A 125 6.50 2.08 -4.36
C PHE A 125 5.04 2.53 -4.18
N ASP A 126 4.11 1.60 -3.98
CA ASP A 126 2.68 1.89 -3.77
C ASP A 126 2.44 2.85 -2.60
N VAL A 127 3.07 2.57 -1.46
CA VAL A 127 2.97 3.41 -0.26
C VAL A 127 3.52 4.80 -0.55
N MET A 128 4.73 4.88 -1.12
CA MET A 128 5.38 6.17 -1.36
C MET A 128 4.68 7.00 -2.44
N LEU A 129 4.05 6.36 -3.42
CA LEU A 129 3.24 7.01 -4.44
C LEU A 129 2.07 7.77 -3.81
N TYR A 130 1.41 7.18 -2.80
CA TYR A 130 0.39 7.89 -2.02
C TYR A 130 1.02 8.99 -1.14
N GLU A 131 2.06 8.64 -0.38
CA GLU A 131 2.65 9.52 0.63
C GLU A 131 3.28 10.80 0.06
N LYS A 132 3.90 10.71 -1.12
CA LYS A 132 4.52 11.85 -1.78
C LYS A 132 3.59 12.52 -2.79
N GLY A 133 2.63 11.77 -3.36
CA GLY A 133 1.69 12.30 -4.35
C GLY A 133 2.40 13.04 -5.48
N LYS A 134 2.07 14.32 -5.66
CA LYS A 134 2.68 15.18 -6.69
C LYS A 134 4.20 15.37 -6.54
N LYS A 135 4.74 15.16 -5.34
CA LYS A 135 6.18 15.30 -5.04
C LYS A 135 6.94 13.99 -5.18
N PHE A 136 6.33 12.94 -5.73
CA PHE A 136 6.96 11.61 -5.80
C PHE A 136 8.22 11.62 -6.65
N ASP A 137 8.17 12.19 -7.86
CA ASP A 137 9.33 12.20 -8.77
C ASP A 137 10.49 13.03 -8.20
N ALA A 138 10.19 14.23 -7.69
CA ALA A 138 11.17 15.05 -6.99
C ALA A 138 11.76 14.34 -5.77
N TRP A 139 10.97 13.52 -5.05
CA TRP A 139 11.49 12.74 -3.94
C TRP A 139 12.43 11.62 -4.40
N LEU A 140 12.16 10.96 -5.53
CA LEU A 140 13.07 9.96 -6.10
C LEU A 140 14.43 10.59 -6.45
N GLU A 141 14.41 11.72 -7.14
CA GLU A 141 15.62 12.45 -7.55
C GLU A 141 16.46 12.85 -6.32
N ASN A 142 15.86 13.53 -5.35
CA ASN A 142 16.56 13.95 -4.13
C ASN A 142 17.10 12.74 -3.35
N SER A 143 16.36 11.64 -3.32
CA SER A 143 16.79 10.44 -2.62
C SER A 143 17.94 9.74 -3.32
N PHE A 144 18.02 9.80 -4.66
CA PHE A 144 19.14 9.30 -5.44
C PHE A 144 20.40 10.13 -5.24
N GLN A 145 20.28 11.46 -5.29
CA GLN A 145 21.40 12.39 -5.12
C GLN A 145 22.02 12.31 -3.72
N THR A 146 21.21 12.00 -2.71
CA THR A 146 21.65 11.87 -1.31
C THR A 146 22.12 10.46 -0.91
N LEU A 147 22.22 9.52 -1.87
CA LEU A 147 22.70 8.18 -1.57
C LEU A 147 24.14 8.21 -1.06
N PRO A 148 24.47 7.44 0.01
CA PRO A 148 25.83 7.35 0.50
C PRO A 148 26.77 6.86 -0.61
N LYS A 149 27.91 7.54 -0.76
CA LYS A 149 28.98 7.09 -1.63
C LYS A 149 29.47 5.70 -1.17
N PRO A 150 29.89 4.83 -2.09
CA PRO A 150 30.56 3.59 -1.70
C PRO A 150 31.74 3.95 -0.79
N LYS A 151 31.93 3.21 0.31
CA LYS A 151 33.15 3.37 1.11
C LYS A 151 34.33 3.03 0.17
N ALA A 152 35.23 4.00 -0.04
CA ALA A 152 36.52 3.71 -0.62
C ALA A 152 37.21 2.69 0.31
N GLY A 153 37.43 1.49 -0.21
CA GLY A 153 38.23 0.47 0.44
C GLY A 153 39.70 0.68 0.15
#